data_AF-M3B4L6-F1
#
_entry.id   AF-M3B4L6-F1
#
_cell.length_a   1.000
_cell.length_b   1.000
_cell.length_c   1.000
_cell.angle_alpha   90.00
_cell.angle_beta   90.00
_cell.angle_gamma   90.00
#
_symmetry.space_group_name_H-M   'P 1'
#
loop_
_entity.id
_entity.type
_entity.pdbx_description
1 polymer ?
#
loop_
_entity_poly.entity_id
_entity_poly.type
_entity_poly.pdbx_seq_one_letter_code
_entity_poly.pdbx_strand_id
1 'polypeptide(L)'
;MLGIILVVVWALSPVGGQASIRQLSFGNDTSSSNATFTYMTPTSNALGYYGNQSSYPMLHVPNTLFLASLIASPDMKHSALDLWGNFKVPLLESFESAGRPDQNGWYNTSAPDIQYASLVGVPITSNTTLPGKDHIFKAETSYLHVECPSVNVTSSEPTSALNGSTFKGAGTTLSLNFDASCGGASDFTNGSIAGFDTSCTPPKFDGAEPPCNFTYYDWYSEASSFCEIVTTYVEVEVLCPSDSSCAARSIRRSRLPHPPATQTVLNAHMEGENGPTNFNWGLFSAAFVTSSTGNSGFPTAVQCYLIDPDSPLDVLAALLSKKTAPGLPVTRTSYEIRMGQLINAYWTSLTAFQALSQAKATGKTDHTFNMTQALLAGNTHDLFLGNSSTVTGQEIAHFEIFVCHRGWAITLCAASLLLIAACLIQPMIRCFFNKAPDLLLNVSSLATRDNPHIAVPGGGTAMNGSERAKLLQKMKVRLGDVEPGNDVGHLAIASVDGRESGAGSETSLGRVRRGRLYR
;
A
#
# COMPACT_ATOMS: atom_id res chain seq x y z
N MET A 1 3.78 -35.32 51.83
CA MET A 1 4.68 -35.00 50.70
C MET A 1 4.25 -35.66 49.39
N LEU A 2 3.97 -36.97 49.33
CA LEU A 2 3.53 -37.64 48.08
C LEU A 2 2.29 -37.02 47.40
N GLY A 3 1.29 -36.57 48.16
CA GLY A 3 0.09 -35.95 47.59
C GLY A 3 0.37 -34.63 46.84
N ILE A 4 1.31 -33.82 47.33
CA ILE A 4 1.68 -32.55 46.69
C ILE A 4 2.37 -32.82 45.35
N ILE A 5 3.27 -33.80 45.31
CA ILE A 5 3.97 -34.22 44.09
C ILE A 5 2.97 -34.70 43.04
N LEU A 6 1.95 -35.47 43.46
CA LEU A 6 0.93 -35.98 42.57
C LEU A 6 0.05 -34.87 41.96
N VAL A 7 -0.28 -33.84 42.76
CA VAL A 7 -1.01 -32.65 42.27
C VAL A 7 -0.20 -31.87 41.25
N VAL A 8 1.12 -31.70 41.47
CA VAL A 8 2.02 -31.03 40.52
C VAL A 8 2.10 -31.78 39.20
N VAL A 9 2.22 -33.11 39.23
CA VAL A 9 2.24 -33.94 38.02
C VAL A 9 0.89 -33.87 37.29
N TRP A 10 -0.23 -33.85 38.01
CA TRP A 10 -1.56 -33.68 37.43
C TRP A 10 -1.74 -32.32 36.75
N ALA A 11 -1.16 -31.26 37.32
CA ALA A 11 -1.22 -29.92 36.74
C ALA A 11 -0.48 -29.79 35.40
N LEU A 12 0.43 -30.71 35.06
CA LEU A 12 1.12 -30.72 33.75
C LEU A 12 0.17 -31.07 32.59
N SER A 13 -0.93 -31.78 32.85
CA SER A 13 -1.93 -32.12 31.82
C SER A 13 -2.67 -30.90 31.27
N PRO A 14 -3.33 -30.04 32.09
CA PRO A 14 -3.96 -28.82 31.60
C PRO A 14 -2.94 -27.83 31.03
N VAL A 15 -1.72 -27.77 31.57
CA VAL A 15 -0.64 -26.93 31.02
C VAL A 15 -0.24 -27.39 29.62
N GLY A 16 -0.05 -28.69 29.40
CA GLY A 16 0.21 -29.26 28.07
C GLY A 16 -0.93 -29.02 27.09
N GLY A 17 -2.18 -29.14 27.54
CA GLY A 17 -3.36 -28.85 26.71
C GLY A 17 -3.46 -27.38 26.28
N GLN A 18 -3.13 -26.44 27.17
CA GLN A 18 -3.08 -25.03 26.81
C GLN A 18 -1.87 -24.69 25.92
N ALA A 19 -0.73 -25.33 26.16
CA ALA A 19 0.46 -25.15 25.35
C ALA A 19 0.26 -25.64 23.91
N SER A 20 -0.47 -26.75 23.69
CA SER A 20 -0.72 -27.28 22.34
C SER A 20 -1.62 -26.40 21.48
N ILE A 21 -2.53 -25.64 22.09
CA ILE A 21 -3.39 -24.69 21.38
C ILE A 21 -2.63 -23.39 21.07
N ARG A 22 -1.77 -22.96 21.99
CA ARG A 22 -1.06 -21.67 21.90
C ARG A 22 0.31 -21.74 21.19
N GLN A 23 0.74 -22.93 20.79
CA GLN A 23 2.02 -23.10 20.09
C GLN A 23 1.98 -22.56 18.64
N LEU A 24 0.81 -22.48 18.02
CA LEU A 24 0.63 -21.94 16.67
C LEU A 24 -0.28 -20.72 16.71
N SER A 25 0.12 -19.67 16.00
CA SER A 25 -0.70 -18.48 15.75
C SER A 25 -0.58 -18.09 14.29
N PHE A 26 -1.60 -17.41 13.77
CA PHE A 26 -1.53 -16.78 12.47
C PHE A 26 -0.65 -15.53 12.55
N GLY A 27 0.26 -15.37 11.60
CA GLY A 27 1.03 -14.16 11.37
C GLY A 27 0.98 -13.78 9.90
N ASN A 28 1.17 -12.50 9.62
CA ASN A 28 1.31 -12.03 8.25
C ASN A 28 2.78 -11.97 7.89
N ASP A 29 3.13 -12.50 6.73
CA ASP A 29 4.44 -12.35 6.14
C ASP A 29 4.32 -11.76 4.75
N THR A 30 5.39 -11.14 4.29
CA THR A 30 5.44 -10.43 3.02
C THR A 30 6.62 -10.91 2.19
N SER A 31 6.36 -11.23 0.93
CA SER A 31 7.41 -11.53 -0.04
C SER A 31 7.51 -10.40 -1.05
N SER A 32 8.71 -9.89 -1.27
CA SER A 32 8.98 -8.82 -2.24
C SER A 32 9.65 -9.40 -3.49
N SER A 33 9.09 -9.10 -4.65
CA SER A 33 9.67 -9.39 -5.96
C SER A 33 9.83 -8.12 -6.79
N ASN A 34 10.76 -8.12 -7.74
CA ASN A 34 10.92 -7.00 -8.67
C ASN A 34 9.81 -7.03 -9.72
N ALA A 35 9.20 -5.88 -9.97
CA ALA A 35 8.22 -5.66 -11.03
C ALA A 35 8.63 -4.46 -11.89
N THR A 36 8.16 -4.43 -13.13
CA THR A 36 8.47 -3.34 -14.07
C THR A 36 7.23 -2.50 -14.29
N PHE A 37 7.37 -1.19 -14.05
CA PHE A 37 6.29 -0.22 -14.19
C PHE A 37 6.62 0.72 -15.33
N THR A 38 5.64 0.98 -16.18
CA THR A 38 5.75 2.00 -17.22
C THR A 38 4.71 3.07 -16.94
N TYR A 39 5.17 4.31 -16.90
CA TYR A 39 4.34 5.48 -16.61
C TYR A 39 4.59 6.56 -17.65
N MET A 40 3.60 7.40 -17.88
CA MET A 40 3.72 8.49 -18.84
C MET A 40 4.53 9.66 -18.28
N THR A 41 5.42 10.21 -19.10
CA THR A 41 6.13 11.46 -18.82
C THR A 41 5.50 12.62 -19.63
N PRO A 42 5.34 13.80 -19.02
CA PRO A 42 4.69 14.94 -19.68
C PRO A 42 5.60 15.70 -20.65
N THR A 43 6.75 15.13 -21.03
CA THR A 43 7.77 15.77 -21.87
C THR A 43 7.60 15.48 -23.37
N SER A 44 6.45 14.95 -23.80
CA SER A 44 6.22 14.62 -25.21
C SER A 44 6.08 15.87 -26.08
N ASN A 45 6.61 15.81 -27.30
CA ASN A 45 6.44 16.83 -28.33
C ASN A 45 5.24 16.51 -29.27
N ALA A 46 4.20 15.87 -28.74
CA ALA A 46 3.08 15.30 -29.51
C ALA A 46 2.18 16.34 -30.24
N LEU A 47 2.48 17.63 -30.11
CA LEU A 47 1.69 18.72 -30.67
C LEU A 47 1.83 18.89 -32.20
N GLY A 48 2.82 18.26 -32.83
CA GLY A 48 3.09 18.38 -34.27
C GLY A 48 2.00 17.83 -35.15
N TYR A 49 1.30 16.80 -34.66
CA TYR A 49 0.18 16.21 -35.37
C TYR A 49 -0.94 17.23 -35.56
N TYR A 50 -1.28 17.96 -34.51
CA TYR A 50 -2.28 19.02 -34.54
C TYR A 50 -1.80 20.25 -35.33
N GLY A 51 -0.63 20.26 -35.95
CA GLY A 51 -0.22 21.31 -36.89
C GLY A 51 -0.95 21.24 -38.23
N ASN A 52 -1.59 20.10 -38.57
CA ASN A 52 -2.35 19.93 -39.82
C ASN A 52 -3.85 20.22 -39.62
N GLN A 53 -4.47 20.90 -40.59
CA GLN A 53 -5.89 21.23 -40.55
C GLN A 53 -6.81 20.00 -40.54
N SER A 54 -6.39 18.90 -41.16
CA SER A 54 -7.16 17.64 -41.20
C SER A 54 -7.27 16.96 -39.84
N SER A 55 -6.36 17.24 -38.92
CA SER A 55 -6.28 16.66 -37.57
C SER A 55 -6.95 17.49 -36.48
N TYR A 56 -7.32 18.75 -36.74
CA TYR A 56 -7.99 19.60 -35.75
C TYR A 56 -9.27 19.01 -35.16
N PRO A 57 -10.14 18.32 -35.94
CA PRO A 57 -11.31 17.69 -35.35
C PRO A 57 -10.94 16.79 -34.17
N MET A 58 -9.76 16.15 -34.17
CA MET A 58 -9.30 15.26 -33.09
C MET A 58 -9.12 15.95 -31.73
N LEU A 59 -9.04 17.29 -31.67
CA LEU A 59 -8.98 18.05 -30.41
C LEU A 59 -10.25 17.91 -29.56
N HIS A 60 -11.35 17.42 -30.13
CA HIS A 60 -12.55 17.12 -29.34
C HIS A 60 -12.29 16.13 -28.20
N VAL A 61 -11.38 15.16 -28.38
CA VAL A 61 -11.05 14.16 -27.36
C VAL A 61 -10.37 14.80 -26.15
N PRO A 62 -9.20 15.47 -26.28
CA PRO A 62 -8.56 16.12 -25.14
C PRO A 62 -9.43 17.23 -24.53
N ASN A 63 -10.20 17.97 -25.33
CA ASN A 63 -11.15 18.96 -24.80
C ASN A 63 -12.22 18.30 -23.92
N THR A 64 -12.74 17.14 -24.33
CA THR A 64 -13.74 16.40 -23.54
C THR A 64 -13.16 15.88 -22.24
N LEU A 65 -11.94 15.32 -22.26
CA LEU A 65 -11.25 14.88 -21.05
C LEU A 65 -11.02 16.06 -20.09
N PHE A 66 -10.50 17.17 -20.60
CA PHE A 66 -10.28 18.37 -19.81
C PHE A 66 -11.57 18.90 -19.18
N LEU A 67 -12.62 19.15 -19.99
CA LEU A 67 -13.89 19.66 -19.49
C LEU A 67 -14.55 18.71 -18.48
N ALA A 68 -14.46 17.39 -18.68
CA ALA A 68 -14.97 16.40 -17.73
C ALA A 68 -14.26 16.52 -16.38
N SER A 69 -12.94 16.74 -16.37
CA SER A 69 -12.16 16.93 -15.14
C SER A 69 -12.57 18.20 -14.36
N LEU A 70 -12.97 19.27 -15.06
CA LEU A 70 -13.44 20.51 -14.44
C LEU A 70 -14.77 20.32 -13.69
N ILE A 71 -15.67 19.52 -14.24
CA ILE A 71 -17.02 19.30 -13.67
C ILE A 71 -17.11 18.04 -12.81
N ALA A 72 -15.98 17.39 -12.52
CA ALA A 72 -15.90 16.27 -11.60
C ALA A 72 -16.42 16.65 -10.20
N SER A 73 -16.88 15.66 -9.43
CA SER A 73 -17.29 15.88 -8.04
C SER A 73 -16.11 16.40 -7.18
N PRO A 74 -16.38 17.14 -6.09
CA PRO A 74 -15.34 17.59 -5.16
C PRO A 74 -14.47 16.43 -4.67
N ASP A 75 -15.10 15.30 -4.30
CA ASP A 75 -14.39 14.10 -3.84
C ASP A 75 -13.35 13.61 -4.87
N MET A 76 -13.67 13.67 -6.17
CA MET A 76 -12.73 13.29 -7.23
C MET A 76 -11.62 14.32 -7.45
N LYS A 77 -11.90 15.62 -7.26
CA LYS A 77 -10.90 16.68 -7.37
C LYS A 77 -9.87 16.62 -6.24
N HIS A 78 -10.30 16.23 -5.04
CA HIS A 78 -9.44 16.07 -3.85
C HIS A 78 -8.87 14.65 -3.68
N SER A 79 -9.39 13.65 -4.40
CA SER A 79 -8.88 12.27 -4.40
C SER A 79 -7.41 12.21 -4.86
N ALA A 80 -6.67 11.15 -4.50
CA ALA A 80 -5.35 10.88 -5.07
C ALA A 80 -5.40 10.37 -6.52
N LEU A 81 -6.60 10.06 -7.02
CA LEU A 81 -6.87 9.56 -8.37
C LEU A 81 -7.71 10.56 -9.17
N ASP A 82 -7.54 10.55 -10.49
CA ASP A 82 -8.41 11.26 -11.43
C ASP A 82 -9.67 10.44 -11.79
N LEU A 83 -10.52 10.99 -12.67
CA LEU A 83 -11.76 10.34 -13.16
C LEU A 83 -11.52 9.00 -13.87
N TRP A 84 -10.32 8.76 -14.39
CA TRP A 84 -9.96 7.53 -15.10
C TRP A 84 -9.15 6.56 -14.23
N GLY A 85 -8.93 6.90 -12.96
CA GLY A 85 -8.20 6.06 -12.00
C GLY A 85 -6.68 6.10 -12.19
N ASN A 86 -6.15 7.20 -12.74
CA ASN A 86 -4.72 7.51 -12.80
C ASN A 86 -4.33 8.32 -11.55
N PHE A 87 -3.12 8.12 -11.02
CA PHE A 87 -2.69 8.84 -9.82
C PHE A 87 -2.35 10.29 -10.14
N LYS A 88 -2.73 11.22 -9.26
CA LYS A 88 -2.39 12.63 -9.39
C LYS A 88 -1.09 12.92 -8.64
N VAL A 89 -0.27 13.79 -9.24
CA VAL A 89 0.99 14.25 -8.65
C VAL A 89 0.70 15.40 -7.69
N PRO A 90 1.07 15.30 -6.40
CA PRO A 90 0.92 16.39 -5.45
C PRO A 90 1.72 17.63 -5.86
N LEU A 91 1.21 18.82 -5.54
CA LEU A 91 1.89 20.08 -5.78
C LEU A 91 3.01 20.25 -4.74
N LEU A 92 4.26 20.20 -5.16
CA LEU A 92 5.42 20.18 -4.25
C LEU A 92 5.54 21.47 -3.45
N GLU A 93 5.28 22.62 -4.08
CA GLU A 93 5.43 23.94 -3.47
C GLU A 93 4.51 24.13 -2.24
N SER A 94 3.38 23.40 -2.19
CA SER A 94 2.50 23.37 -1.02
C SER A 94 3.17 22.73 0.21
N PHE A 95 4.04 21.73 0.01
CA PHE A 95 4.77 21.07 1.10
C PHE A 95 6.01 21.86 1.52
N GLU A 96 6.68 22.50 0.56
CA GLU A 96 7.85 23.35 0.83
C GLU A 96 7.48 24.59 1.65
N SER A 97 6.29 25.14 1.43
CA SER A 97 5.77 26.27 2.21
C SER A 97 5.26 25.86 3.60
N ALA A 98 4.74 24.63 3.75
CA ALA A 98 4.15 24.17 5.00
C ALA A 98 5.14 23.54 5.99
N GLY A 99 6.23 22.91 5.53
CA GLY A 99 7.07 22.10 6.41
C GLY A 99 8.48 21.81 5.90
N ARG A 100 9.21 21.01 6.68
CA ARG A 100 10.56 20.55 6.33
C ARG A 100 10.53 19.10 5.84
N PRO A 101 11.35 18.74 4.85
CA PRO A 101 11.43 17.38 4.36
C PRO A 101 12.16 16.48 5.37
N ASP A 102 12.12 15.18 5.12
CA ASP A 102 12.94 14.20 5.82
C ASP A 102 14.46 14.37 5.52
N GLN A 103 15.31 13.56 6.14
CA GLN A 103 16.77 13.60 5.94
C GLN A 103 17.18 13.36 4.48
N ASN A 104 16.33 12.71 3.69
CA ASN A 104 16.56 12.36 2.30
C ASN A 104 15.85 13.33 1.32
N GLY A 105 15.26 14.41 1.83
CA GLY A 105 14.56 15.43 1.04
C GLY A 105 13.13 15.09 0.66
N TRP A 106 12.53 14.03 1.19
CA TRP A 106 11.15 13.61 0.90
C TRP A 106 10.13 14.29 1.80
N TYR A 107 9.02 14.69 1.20
CA TYR A 107 7.80 15.12 1.87
C TYR A 107 6.78 13.99 1.86
N ASN A 108 6.15 13.72 3.00
CA ASN A 108 5.10 12.72 3.12
C ASN A 108 3.76 13.28 2.63
N THR A 109 3.11 12.56 1.71
CA THR A 109 1.86 12.96 1.06
C THR A 109 0.66 12.19 1.65
N SER A 110 0.68 11.90 2.95
CA SER A 110 -0.43 11.22 3.66
C SER A 110 -1.39 12.21 4.37
N ALA A 111 -1.28 13.52 4.10
CA ALA A 111 -2.11 14.54 4.72
C ALA A 111 -3.54 14.54 4.13
N PRO A 112 -4.57 14.95 4.90
CA PRO A 112 -5.96 14.95 4.44
C PRO A 112 -6.31 16.07 3.45
N ASP A 113 -5.48 17.10 3.33
CA ASP A 113 -5.72 18.28 2.47
C ASP A 113 -4.54 18.47 1.51
N ILE A 114 -4.47 17.61 0.49
CA ILE A 114 -3.39 17.61 -0.50
C ILE A 114 -3.86 18.32 -1.76
N GLN A 115 -3.10 19.34 -2.13
CA GLN A 115 -3.26 20.00 -3.42
C GLN A 115 -2.45 19.25 -4.48
N TYR A 116 -3.05 19.05 -5.65
CA TYR A 116 -2.42 18.39 -6.79
C TYR A 116 -2.02 19.40 -7.86
N ALA A 117 -0.96 19.10 -8.61
CA ALA A 117 -0.48 19.96 -9.69
C ALA A 117 -1.40 19.95 -10.94
N SER A 118 -2.26 18.93 -11.06
CA SER A 118 -3.15 18.70 -12.20
C SER A 118 -4.43 18.00 -11.75
N LEU A 119 -5.54 18.26 -12.45
CA LEU A 119 -6.80 17.50 -12.30
C LEU A 119 -6.74 16.13 -12.99
N VAL A 120 -5.88 16.00 -14.00
CA VAL A 120 -5.69 14.78 -14.79
C VAL A 120 -4.41 14.10 -14.30
N GLY A 121 -4.51 12.82 -13.97
CA GLY A 121 -3.43 12.04 -13.38
C GLY A 121 -2.45 11.48 -14.41
N VAL A 122 -1.41 10.83 -13.91
CA VAL A 122 -0.40 10.16 -14.71
C VAL A 122 -0.77 8.68 -14.83
N PRO A 123 -1.02 8.17 -16.05
CA PRO A 123 -1.34 6.77 -16.25
C PRO A 123 -0.12 5.88 -16.00
N ILE A 124 -0.35 4.73 -15.34
CA ILE A 124 0.66 3.71 -15.02
C ILE A 124 0.16 2.36 -15.53
N THR A 125 1.09 1.52 -16.00
CA THR A 125 0.86 0.08 -16.11
C THR A 125 2.02 -0.72 -15.53
N SER A 126 1.75 -1.98 -15.22
CA SER A 126 2.71 -2.95 -14.71
C SER A 126 2.72 -4.18 -15.61
N ASN A 127 3.88 -4.85 -15.70
CA ASN A 127 4.00 -6.13 -16.38
C ASN A 127 3.47 -7.32 -15.56
N THR A 128 3.09 -7.10 -14.30
CA THR A 128 2.53 -8.11 -13.40
C THR A 128 1.07 -7.80 -13.11
N THR A 129 0.18 -8.77 -13.28
CA THR A 129 -1.23 -8.68 -12.83
C THR A 129 -1.48 -9.79 -11.81
N LEU A 130 -1.38 -9.46 -10.53
CA LEU A 130 -1.77 -10.37 -9.46
C LEU A 130 -2.59 -9.58 -8.43
N PRO A 131 -3.92 -9.74 -8.41
CA PRO A 131 -4.76 -9.06 -7.43
C PRO A 131 -4.31 -9.42 -6.01
N GLY A 132 -4.30 -8.44 -5.11
CA GLY A 132 -3.94 -8.62 -3.70
C GLY A 132 -2.46 -8.43 -3.38
N LYS A 133 -1.74 -7.66 -4.19
CA LYS A 133 -0.34 -7.30 -3.93
C LYS A 133 -0.16 -5.79 -3.97
N ASP A 134 0.69 -5.29 -3.08
CA ASP A 134 1.04 -3.88 -3.06
C ASP A 134 2.19 -3.63 -4.02
N HIS A 135 2.06 -2.60 -4.85
CA HIS A 135 3.11 -2.19 -5.77
C HIS A 135 3.72 -0.87 -5.30
N ILE A 136 5.05 -0.81 -5.27
CA ILE A 136 5.81 0.37 -4.86
C ILE A 136 6.89 0.65 -5.89
N PHE A 137 6.93 1.87 -6.42
CA PHE A 137 7.98 2.29 -7.34
C PHE A 137 8.23 3.79 -7.22
N LYS A 138 9.36 4.24 -7.77
CA LYS A 138 9.73 5.66 -7.80
C LYS A 138 9.71 6.15 -9.24
N ALA A 139 8.84 7.11 -9.52
CA ALA A 139 8.72 7.74 -10.82
C ALA A 139 9.37 9.13 -10.76
N GLU A 140 10.11 9.47 -11.82
CA GLU A 140 10.49 10.85 -12.09
C GLU A 140 9.50 11.45 -13.10
N THR A 141 8.96 12.62 -12.77
CA THR A 141 8.03 13.35 -13.62
C THR A 141 8.20 14.87 -13.45
N SER A 142 7.43 15.66 -14.17
CA SER A 142 7.45 17.11 -14.08
C SER A 142 6.06 17.70 -14.28
N TYR A 143 5.85 18.95 -13.86
CA TYR A 143 4.65 19.70 -14.20
C TYR A 143 4.98 21.18 -14.35
N LEU A 144 4.08 21.92 -14.99
CA LEU A 144 4.17 23.36 -15.18
C LEU A 144 3.69 24.04 -13.89
N HIS A 145 4.60 24.71 -13.20
CA HIS A 145 4.28 25.56 -12.06
C HIS A 145 3.96 26.97 -12.55
N VAL A 146 2.88 27.55 -12.04
CA VAL A 146 2.35 28.85 -12.49
C VAL A 146 2.33 29.81 -11.31
N GLU A 147 2.97 30.96 -11.48
CA GLU A 147 2.94 32.06 -10.54
C GLU A 147 2.28 33.26 -11.20
N CYS A 148 1.41 33.99 -10.51
CA CYS A 148 0.61 35.07 -11.10
C CYS A 148 0.80 36.35 -10.28
N PRO A 149 1.89 37.11 -10.53
CA PRO A 149 2.20 38.38 -9.86
C PRO A 149 1.03 39.34 -9.67
N SER A 150 0.14 39.43 -10.67
CA SER A 150 -1.01 40.32 -10.63
C SER A 150 -2.25 39.67 -11.24
N VAL A 151 -3.39 39.83 -10.56
CA VAL A 151 -4.73 39.50 -11.03
C VAL A 151 -5.58 40.75 -10.83
N ASN A 152 -5.89 41.44 -11.92
CA ASN A 152 -6.55 42.75 -11.90
C ASN A 152 -7.80 42.73 -12.78
N VAL A 153 -8.87 43.39 -12.35
CA VAL A 153 -10.02 43.68 -13.24
C VAL A 153 -9.67 44.92 -14.07
N THR A 154 -9.67 44.79 -15.38
CA THR A 154 -9.26 45.83 -16.33
C THR A 154 -10.39 46.11 -17.30
N SER A 155 -10.79 47.37 -17.47
CA SER A 155 -11.91 47.78 -18.34
C SER A 155 -11.71 47.55 -19.85
N SER A 156 -10.58 46.97 -20.25
CA SER A 156 -10.25 46.68 -21.64
C SER A 156 -9.28 45.52 -21.71
N GLU A 157 -9.44 44.66 -22.73
CA GLU A 157 -8.44 43.67 -23.10
C GLU A 157 -7.06 44.35 -23.21
N PRO A 158 -6.02 43.87 -22.52
CA PRO A 158 -4.67 44.43 -22.59
C PRO A 158 -4.04 44.17 -23.96
N THR A 159 -4.51 44.89 -24.97
CA THR A 159 -4.09 44.78 -26.39
C THR A 159 -2.83 45.58 -26.70
N SER A 160 -2.41 46.49 -25.80
CA SER A 160 -1.42 47.54 -26.10
C SER A 160 -0.04 47.35 -25.46
N ALA A 161 0.17 46.29 -24.65
CA ALA A 161 1.40 46.15 -23.86
C ALA A 161 2.34 45.01 -24.30
N LEU A 162 1.92 44.14 -25.23
CA LEU A 162 2.61 42.86 -25.47
C LEU A 162 3.13 42.79 -26.90
N ASN A 163 4.45 42.83 -27.08
CA ASN A 163 5.12 42.62 -28.37
C ASN A 163 5.01 41.17 -28.90
N GLY A 164 4.04 40.37 -28.42
CA GLY A 164 3.94 38.91 -28.65
C GLY A 164 2.60 38.44 -29.24
N SER A 165 2.50 37.13 -29.51
CA SER A 165 1.30 36.51 -30.12
C SER A 165 0.11 36.44 -29.17
N THR A 166 -1.10 36.75 -29.68
CA THR A 166 -2.36 36.76 -28.92
C THR A 166 -3.37 35.78 -29.50
N PHE A 167 -3.93 34.91 -28.66
CA PHE A 167 -4.87 33.86 -29.02
C PHE A 167 -6.24 34.17 -28.43
N LYS A 168 -7.27 34.31 -29.29
CA LYS A 168 -8.63 34.66 -28.87
C LYS A 168 -9.57 33.46 -29.02
N GLY A 169 -10.08 32.99 -27.89
CA GLY A 169 -11.21 32.07 -27.83
C GLY A 169 -12.54 32.82 -27.89
N ALA A 170 -13.65 32.09 -27.77
CA ALA A 170 -14.98 32.71 -27.84
C ALA A 170 -15.33 33.56 -26.59
N GLY A 171 -14.67 33.34 -25.45
CA GLY A 171 -14.88 34.13 -24.22
C GLY A 171 -13.61 34.46 -23.42
N THR A 172 -12.43 34.07 -23.92
CA THR A 172 -11.15 34.29 -23.22
C THR A 172 -10.06 34.65 -24.23
N THR A 173 -9.06 35.38 -23.79
CA THR A 173 -7.83 35.67 -24.54
C THR A 173 -6.64 35.15 -23.74
N LEU A 174 -5.68 34.56 -24.44
CA LEU A 174 -4.38 34.21 -23.89
C LEU A 174 -3.29 34.84 -24.76
N SER A 175 -2.44 35.67 -24.16
CA SER A 175 -1.36 36.36 -24.86
C SER A 175 -0.01 36.01 -24.27
N LEU A 176 1.00 35.84 -25.11
CA LEU A 176 2.39 35.80 -24.64
C LEU A 176 2.99 37.19 -24.61
N ASN A 177 3.87 37.42 -23.65
CA ASN A 177 4.83 38.52 -23.70
C ASN A 177 6.21 37.92 -23.98
N PHE A 178 6.47 37.64 -25.26
CA PHE A 178 7.81 37.30 -25.75
C PHE A 178 8.14 38.18 -26.97
N ASP A 179 9.41 38.58 -27.12
CA ASP A 179 9.94 39.35 -28.24
C ASP A 179 10.19 38.44 -29.46
N ALA A 180 9.12 37.91 -30.07
CA ALA A 180 9.21 37.03 -31.23
C ALA A 180 8.80 37.79 -32.50
N SER A 181 9.67 37.81 -33.52
CA SER A 181 9.34 38.32 -34.85
C SER A 181 8.47 37.31 -35.61
N CYS A 182 7.22 37.17 -35.18
CA CYS A 182 6.20 36.44 -35.93
C CYS A 182 5.75 37.33 -37.10
N GLY A 183 5.75 36.79 -38.32
CA GLY A 183 5.23 37.48 -39.49
C GLY A 183 3.76 37.79 -39.32
N GLY A 184 3.45 39.00 -38.85
CA GLY A 184 2.09 39.48 -38.69
C GLY A 184 1.51 39.23 -37.29
N ALA A 185 1.06 40.31 -36.67
CA ALA A 185 0.06 40.24 -35.60
C ALA A 185 -1.24 39.69 -36.23
N SER A 186 -1.39 38.37 -36.27
CA SER A 186 -2.70 37.79 -36.52
C SER A 186 -3.48 37.88 -35.22
N ASP A 187 -4.33 38.90 -35.11
CA ASP A 187 -5.51 38.82 -34.26
C ASP A 187 -6.25 37.54 -34.65
N PHE A 188 -6.11 36.47 -33.86
CA PHE A 188 -6.82 35.21 -34.06
C PHE A 188 -8.29 35.35 -33.64
N THR A 189 -8.99 36.35 -34.17
CA THR A 189 -10.43 36.50 -34.00
C THR A 189 -11.13 35.37 -34.74
N ASN A 190 -11.83 34.51 -33.99
CA ASN A 190 -12.65 33.36 -34.40
C ASN A 190 -11.98 31.97 -34.33
N GLY A 191 -11.24 31.66 -33.26
CA GLY A 191 -11.12 30.28 -32.74
C GLY A 191 -10.65 29.21 -33.72
N SER A 192 -9.94 29.62 -34.78
CA SER A 192 -9.51 28.73 -35.85
C SER A 192 -8.01 28.52 -35.74
N ILE A 193 -7.63 27.33 -35.29
CA ILE A 193 -6.24 26.85 -35.29
C ILE A 193 -5.66 26.86 -36.73
N ALA A 194 -6.53 26.91 -37.76
CA ALA A 194 -6.20 26.91 -39.18
C ALA A 194 -5.44 28.14 -39.68
N GLY A 195 -5.43 29.24 -38.92
CA GLY A 195 -4.71 30.47 -39.26
C GLY A 195 -3.30 30.57 -38.68
N PHE A 196 -2.81 29.54 -37.96
CA PHE A 196 -1.50 29.62 -37.32
C PHE A 196 -0.42 29.69 -38.39
N ASP A 197 0.28 30.83 -38.47
CA ASP A 197 1.40 31.01 -39.38
C ASP A 197 2.60 30.22 -38.86
N THR A 198 2.87 29.12 -39.56
CA THR A 198 3.97 28.18 -39.29
C THR A 198 5.35 28.77 -39.65
N SER A 199 5.42 30.01 -40.15
CA SER A 199 6.66 30.69 -40.52
C SER A 199 7.36 31.44 -39.39
N CYS A 200 6.87 31.31 -38.14
CA CYS A 200 7.48 31.94 -36.97
C CYS A 200 8.94 31.50 -36.81
N THR A 201 9.89 32.44 -36.95
CA THR A 201 11.29 32.17 -36.64
C THR A 201 11.51 32.38 -35.15
N PRO A 202 11.79 31.33 -34.38
CA PRO A 202 11.99 31.49 -32.96
C PRO A 202 13.32 32.22 -32.69
N PRO A 203 13.42 32.92 -31.55
CA PRO A 203 14.72 33.25 -30.98
C PRO A 203 15.51 31.96 -30.74
N LYS A 204 16.82 32.00 -30.96
CA LYS A 204 17.68 30.88 -30.58
C LYS A 204 17.76 30.86 -29.06
N PHE A 205 17.21 29.82 -28.43
CA PHE A 205 17.41 29.57 -26.99
C PHE A 205 18.91 29.37 -26.71
N ASP A 206 19.57 30.40 -26.19
CA ASP A 206 20.99 30.41 -25.83
C ASP A 206 21.22 30.12 -24.32
N GLY A 207 20.15 29.73 -23.61
CA GLY A 207 20.19 29.28 -22.22
C GLY A 207 20.10 30.40 -21.18
N ALA A 208 19.91 31.66 -21.60
CA ALA A 208 19.84 32.82 -20.71
C ALA A 208 18.44 33.50 -20.66
N GLU A 209 17.41 32.89 -21.23
CA GLU A 209 16.09 33.52 -21.37
C GLU A 209 15.21 33.46 -20.10
N PRO A 210 14.36 34.50 -19.89
CA PRO A 210 13.42 34.57 -18.77
C PRO A 210 12.32 33.49 -18.86
N PRO A 211 11.60 33.22 -17.74
CA PRO A 211 10.45 32.31 -17.74
C PRO A 211 9.38 32.70 -18.76
N CYS A 212 8.57 31.72 -19.16
CA CYS A 212 7.50 31.95 -20.13
C CYS A 212 6.38 32.77 -19.47
N ASN A 213 6.21 34.02 -19.92
CA ASN A 213 5.23 34.93 -19.37
C ASN A 213 4.00 35.03 -20.27
N PHE A 214 2.83 34.94 -19.65
CA PHE A 214 1.55 35.02 -20.34
C PHE A 214 0.55 35.90 -19.61
N THR A 215 -0.41 36.39 -20.38
CA THR A 215 -1.56 37.14 -19.88
C THR A 215 -2.82 36.38 -20.25
N TYR A 216 -3.62 36.03 -19.25
CA TYR A 216 -4.95 35.44 -19.44
C TYR A 216 -6.00 36.52 -19.16
N TYR A 217 -6.90 36.74 -20.10
CA TYR A 217 -7.98 37.71 -20.01
C TYR A 217 -9.32 37.03 -20.21
N ASP A 218 -10.22 37.22 -19.25
CA ASP A 218 -11.58 36.72 -19.31
C ASP A 218 -12.56 37.82 -19.73
N TRP A 219 -13.33 37.59 -20.79
CA TRP A 219 -14.15 38.63 -21.39
C TRP A 219 -15.44 38.90 -20.63
N TYR A 220 -15.90 37.95 -19.81
CA TYR A 220 -17.14 38.09 -19.05
C TYR A 220 -16.93 38.91 -17.77
N SER A 221 -15.83 38.66 -17.07
CA SER A 221 -15.45 39.39 -15.85
C SER A 221 -14.57 40.60 -16.09
N GLU A 222 -14.03 40.74 -17.30
CA GLU A 222 -13.00 41.73 -17.64
C GLU A 222 -11.76 41.59 -16.73
N ALA A 223 -11.51 40.38 -16.21
CA ALA A 223 -10.37 40.08 -15.35
C ALA A 223 -9.15 39.67 -16.20
N SER A 224 -8.02 40.30 -15.93
CA SER A 224 -6.72 39.99 -16.50
C SER A 224 -5.77 39.47 -15.43
N SER A 225 -5.08 38.37 -15.71
CA SER A 225 -3.97 37.87 -14.91
C SER A 225 -2.69 37.86 -15.72
N PHE A 226 -1.61 38.31 -15.09
CA PHE A 226 -0.24 38.19 -15.61
C PHE A 226 0.46 37.10 -14.83
N CYS A 227 0.95 36.07 -15.54
CA CYS A 227 1.50 34.87 -14.95
C CYS A 227 2.78 34.43 -15.64
N GLU A 228 3.64 33.77 -14.87
CA GLU A 228 4.90 33.18 -15.29
C GLU A 228 4.81 31.65 -15.16
N ILE A 229 5.39 30.92 -16.11
CA ILE A 229 5.43 29.45 -16.11
C ILE A 229 6.86 28.96 -16.03
N VAL A 230 7.10 28.04 -15.10
CA VAL A 230 8.34 27.26 -14.98
C VAL A 230 8.02 25.78 -14.87
N THR A 231 9.02 24.93 -15.10
CA THR A 231 8.88 23.47 -14.92
C THR A 231 9.42 23.06 -13.56
N THR A 232 8.58 22.41 -12.75
CA THR A 232 9.01 21.75 -11.52
C THR A 232 9.25 20.27 -11.81
N TYR A 233 10.50 19.83 -11.69
CA TYR A 233 10.90 18.43 -11.80
C TYR A 233 10.82 17.74 -10.44
N VAL A 234 10.14 16.60 -10.37
CA VAL A 234 9.86 15.88 -9.13
C VAL A 234 10.14 14.39 -9.25
N GLU A 235 10.60 13.83 -8.14
CA GLU A 235 10.58 12.39 -7.91
C GLU A 235 9.40 12.08 -6.98
N VAL A 236 8.58 11.11 -7.37
CA VAL A 236 7.40 10.69 -6.64
C VAL A 236 7.52 9.20 -6.36
N GLU A 237 7.36 8.82 -5.10
CA GLU A 237 7.21 7.43 -4.72
C GLU A 237 5.72 7.08 -4.73
N VAL A 238 5.34 6.12 -5.55
CA VAL A 238 3.95 5.71 -5.75
C VAL A 238 3.72 4.38 -5.04
N LEU A 239 2.64 4.32 -4.27
CA LEU A 239 2.12 3.11 -3.63
C LEU A 239 0.77 2.78 -4.25
N CYS A 240 0.62 1.56 -4.77
CA CYS A 240 -0.64 1.03 -5.28
C CYS A 240 -1.00 -0.22 -4.48
N PRO A 241 -1.90 -0.14 -3.48
CA PRO A 241 -2.39 -1.32 -2.76
C PRO A 241 -3.26 -2.24 -3.64
N SER A 242 -3.78 -1.68 -4.73
CA SER A 242 -4.43 -2.41 -5.81
C SER A 242 -4.13 -1.71 -7.13
N ASP A 243 -4.36 -2.40 -8.25
CA ASP A 243 -4.29 -1.83 -9.61
C ASP A 243 -5.17 -0.58 -9.78
N SER A 244 -6.16 -0.39 -8.89
CA SER A 244 -7.10 0.73 -8.93
C SER A 244 -6.93 1.80 -7.86
N SER A 245 -5.96 1.67 -6.96
CA SER A 245 -5.81 2.55 -5.79
C SER A 245 -4.40 3.15 -5.68
N CYS A 246 -3.78 3.55 -6.78
CA CYS A 246 -2.46 4.18 -6.76
C CYS A 246 -2.50 5.61 -6.17
N ALA A 247 -1.55 5.92 -5.29
CA ALA A 247 -1.36 7.26 -4.76
C ALA A 247 0.13 7.57 -4.58
N ALA A 248 0.48 8.86 -4.67
CA ALA A 248 1.77 9.31 -4.21
C ALA A 248 1.88 9.08 -2.69
N ARG A 249 2.93 8.40 -2.25
CA ARG A 249 3.30 8.18 -0.84
C ARG A 249 4.24 9.28 -0.34
N SER A 250 5.14 9.72 -1.21
CA SER A 250 6.05 10.82 -0.92
C SER A 250 6.51 11.51 -2.20
N ILE A 251 6.91 12.79 -2.07
CA ILE A 251 7.38 13.63 -3.17
C ILE A 251 8.64 14.41 -2.78
N ARG A 252 9.52 14.69 -3.74
CA ARG A 252 10.65 15.63 -3.60
C ARG A 252 11.04 16.26 -4.94
N ARG A 253 11.82 17.34 -4.91
CA ARG A 253 12.51 17.84 -6.12
C ARG A 253 13.41 16.76 -6.72
N SER A 254 13.38 16.60 -8.04
CA SER A 254 14.26 15.64 -8.73
C SER A 254 15.73 15.99 -8.52
N ARG A 255 16.57 14.96 -8.40
CA ARG A 255 18.03 15.08 -8.33
C ARG A 255 18.72 14.65 -9.61
N LEU A 256 17.95 14.20 -10.59
CA LEU A 256 18.47 13.76 -11.88
C LEU A 256 18.75 14.97 -12.79
N PRO A 257 19.66 14.84 -13.77
CA PRO A 257 19.96 15.93 -14.68
C PRO A 257 18.74 16.29 -15.52
N HIS A 258 18.32 17.55 -15.46
CA HIS A 258 17.21 18.08 -16.23
C HIS A 258 17.57 19.46 -16.82
N PRO A 259 16.86 19.91 -17.87
CA PRO A 259 16.97 21.29 -18.35
C PRO A 259 16.67 22.32 -17.25
N PRO A 260 17.09 23.58 -17.42
CA PRO A 260 16.71 24.66 -16.52
C PRO A 260 15.18 24.77 -16.38
N ALA A 261 14.68 25.10 -15.19
CA ALA A 261 13.23 25.20 -14.94
C ALA A 261 12.53 26.23 -15.84
N THR A 262 13.24 27.26 -16.31
CA THR A 262 12.72 28.25 -17.27
C THR A 262 12.49 27.67 -18.67
N GLN A 263 13.14 26.55 -19.02
CA GLN A 263 12.94 25.87 -20.28
C GLN A 263 11.79 24.86 -20.15
N THR A 264 10.57 25.32 -20.44
CA THR A 264 9.38 24.47 -20.32
C THR A 264 9.12 23.65 -21.59
N VAL A 265 8.26 22.63 -21.47
CA VAL A 265 7.77 21.87 -22.64
C VAL A 265 6.99 22.73 -23.63
N LEU A 266 6.44 23.86 -23.17
CA LEU A 266 5.76 24.85 -24.03
C LEU A 266 6.76 25.66 -24.86
N ASN A 267 8.02 25.77 -24.39
CA ASN A 267 9.12 26.40 -25.10
C ASN A 267 9.81 25.47 -26.11
N ALA A 268 9.51 24.17 -26.09
CA ALA A 268 10.16 23.22 -26.97
C ALA A 268 9.78 23.46 -28.45
N HIS A 269 10.77 23.29 -29.33
CA HIS A 269 10.61 23.41 -30.77
C HIS A 269 10.13 22.12 -31.41
N MET A 270 9.38 22.27 -32.49
CA MET A 270 9.04 21.19 -33.42
C MET A 270 10.00 21.22 -34.60
N GLU A 271 10.90 20.24 -34.70
CA GLU A 271 11.67 20.01 -35.94
C GLU A 271 10.77 19.29 -36.93
N GLY A 272 10.33 20.00 -37.99
CA GLY A 272 9.71 19.37 -39.14
C GLY A 272 10.76 18.90 -40.15
N GLU A 273 10.40 17.94 -41.00
CA GLU A 273 11.24 17.39 -42.09
C GLU A 273 11.73 18.48 -43.09
N ASN A 274 11.11 19.67 -43.07
CA ASN A 274 11.46 20.83 -43.90
C ASN A 274 11.87 22.09 -43.09
N GLY A 275 12.22 21.96 -41.81
CA GLY A 275 12.64 23.06 -40.92
C GLY A 275 11.73 23.27 -39.70
N PRO A 276 12.09 24.20 -38.78
CA PRO A 276 11.32 24.46 -37.56
C PRO A 276 10.04 25.22 -37.91
N THR A 277 8.87 24.61 -37.71
CA THR A 277 7.61 25.21 -38.18
C THR A 277 6.57 25.48 -37.09
N ASN A 278 6.74 25.01 -35.85
CA ASN A 278 5.74 25.26 -34.79
C ASN A 278 6.35 25.33 -33.38
N PHE A 279 5.74 26.15 -32.52
CA PHE A 279 6.07 26.31 -31.10
C PHE A 279 4.94 25.69 -30.27
N ASN A 280 5.25 24.81 -29.31
CA ASN A 280 4.25 24.07 -28.54
C ASN A 280 3.23 24.99 -27.87
N TRP A 281 3.68 26.13 -27.36
CA TRP A 281 2.79 27.14 -26.81
C TRP A 281 1.73 27.62 -27.79
N GLY A 282 2.07 27.88 -29.06
CA GLY A 282 1.15 28.53 -29.99
C GLY A 282 -0.09 27.68 -30.22
N LEU A 283 0.13 26.40 -30.49
CA LEU A 283 -0.94 25.43 -30.59
C LEU A 283 -1.62 25.19 -29.24
N PHE A 284 -0.86 24.99 -28.16
CA PHE A 284 -1.42 24.78 -26.83
C PHE A 284 -2.40 25.90 -26.46
N SER A 285 -2.00 27.15 -26.70
CA SER A 285 -2.77 28.34 -26.37
C SER A 285 -4.03 28.47 -27.20
N ALA A 286 -3.91 28.31 -28.52
CA ALA A 286 -5.04 28.30 -29.42
C ALA A 286 -6.05 27.20 -29.03
N ALA A 287 -5.56 26.01 -28.71
CA ALA A 287 -6.38 24.89 -28.30
C ALA A 287 -7.00 25.10 -26.90
N PHE A 288 -6.24 25.66 -25.95
CA PHE A 288 -6.69 25.89 -24.58
C PHE A 288 -7.82 26.93 -24.51
N VAL A 289 -7.65 28.10 -25.15
CA VAL A 289 -8.70 29.15 -25.18
C VAL A 289 -9.95 28.74 -25.96
N THR A 290 -9.84 27.75 -26.84
CA THR A 290 -10.98 27.18 -27.60
C THR A 290 -11.53 25.88 -27.01
N SER A 291 -10.90 25.35 -25.95
CA SER A 291 -11.28 24.10 -25.31
C SER A 291 -12.66 24.15 -24.64
N SER A 292 -13.03 25.32 -24.15
CA SER A 292 -14.36 25.63 -23.60
C SER A 292 -15.10 26.58 -24.53
N THR A 293 -16.36 26.26 -24.84
CA THR A 293 -17.25 27.23 -25.47
C THR A 293 -17.46 28.43 -24.54
N GLY A 294 -17.62 29.61 -25.12
CA GLY A 294 -17.75 30.86 -24.38
C GLY A 294 -18.31 31.98 -25.25
N ASN A 295 -18.58 33.11 -24.62
CA ASN A 295 -18.94 34.38 -25.26
C ASN A 295 -18.59 35.50 -24.26
N SER A 296 -18.32 36.72 -24.70
CA SER A 296 -18.21 37.87 -23.79
C SER A 296 -19.43 38.06 -22.87
N GLY A 297 -20.61 37.61 -23.29
CA GLY A 297 -21.82 37.64 -22.47
C GLY A 297 -22.02 36.46 -21.51
N PHE A 298 -21.18 35.43 -21.54
CA PHE A 298 -21.37 34.19 -20.78
C PHE A 298 -20.04 33.67 -20.18
N PRO A 299 -20.01 33.29 -18.89
CA PRO A 299 -18.79 32.78 -18.27
C PRO A 299 -18.40 31.42 -18.85
N THR A 300 -17.09 31.15 -18.90
CA THR A 300 -16.54 29.87 -19.36
C THR A 300 -16.45 28.84 -18.22
N ALA A 301 -16.37 27.54 -18.56
CA ALA A 301 -16.13 26.49 -17.57
C ALA A 301 -14.80 26.67 -16.81
N VAL A 302 -13.77 27.16 -17.51
CA VAL A 302 -12.46 27.51 -16.94
C VAL A 302 -12.62 28.60 -15.88
N GLN A 303 -13.37 29.66 -16.18
CA GLN A 303 -13.60 30.73 -15.23
C GLN A 303 -14.40 30.27 -14.00
N CYS A 304 -15.44 29.47 -14.21
CA CYS A 304 -16.23 28.94 -13.09
C CYS A 304 -15.36 28.12 -12.14
N TYR A 305 -14.44 27.32 -12.69
CA TYR A 305 -13.46 26.57 -11.91
C TYR A 305 -12.45 27.47 -11.18
N LEU A 306 -11.98 28.54 -11.82
CA LEU A 306 -11.08 29.51 -11.19
C LEU A 306 -11.74 30.19 -9.97
N ILE A 307 -13.05 30.43 -9.99
CA ILE A 307 -13.81 31.04 -8.88
C ILE A 307 -14.05 30.02 -7.76
N ASP A 308 -14.62 28.86 -8.08
CA ASP A 308 -14.82 27.76 -7.13
C ASP A 308 -14.61 26.40 -7.83
N PRO A 309 -13.51 25.69 -7.51
CA PRO A 309 -13.22 24.41 -8.11
C PRO A 309 -14.15 23.31 -7.60
N ASP A 310 -14.77 23.43 -6.40
CA ASP A 310 -15.63 22.39 -5.86
C ASP A 310 -17.03 22.43 -6.49
N SER A 311 -17.56 23.63 -6.76
CA SER A 311 -18.92 23.82 -7.27
C SER A 311 -19.02 24.72 -8.53
N PRO A 312 -18.29 24.42 -9.63
CA PRO A 312 -18.25 25.31 -10.79
C PRO A 312 -19.61 25.50 -11.48
N LEU A 313 -20.53 24.53 -11.40
CA LEU A 313 -21.87 24.66 -11.97
C LEU A 313 -22.80 25.56 -11.13
N ASP A 314 -22.59 25.61 -9.81
CA ASP A 314 -23.31 26.53 -8.94
C ASP A 314 -22.83 27.97 -9.15
N VAL A 315 -21.52 28.15 -9.35
CA VAL A 315 -20.94 29.43 -9.80
C VAL A 315 -21.57 29.88 -11.11
N LEU A 316 -21.64 28.98 -12.11
CA LEU A 316 -22.28 29.29 -13.38
C LEU A 316 -23.72 29.78 -13.19
N ALA A 317 -24.52 29.07 -12.38
CA ALA A 317 -25.90 29.48 -12.09
C ALA A 317 -25.98 30.84 -11.39
N ALA A 318 -25.08 31.11 -10.44
CA ALA A 318 -25.01 32.37 -9.72
C ALA A 318 -24.67 33.56 -10.64
N LEU A 319 -23.66 33.40 -11.51
CA LEU A 319 -23.24 34.42 -12.47
C LEU A 319 -24.34 34.72 -13.50
N LEU A 320 -24.98 33.68 -14.05
CA LEU A 320 -26.10 33.84 -14.98
C LEU A 320 -27.30 34.55 -14.34
N SER A 321 -27.52 34.34 -13.03
CA SER A 321 -28.58 35.03 -12.28
C SER A 321 -28.24 36.49 -11.93
N LYS A 322 -27.04 36.99 -12.29
CA LYS A 322 -26.50 38.32 -11.95
C LYS A 322 -26.53 38.64 -10.46
N LYS A 323 -26.53 37.61 -9.60
CA LYS A 323 -26.56 37.76 -8.13
C LYS A 323 -25.17 38.11 -7.56
N THR A 324 -24.11 37.89 -8.33
CA THR A 324 -22.73 38.14 -7.92
C THR A 324 -22.12 39.18 -8.84
N ALA A 325 -21.42 40.17 -8.29
CA ALA A 325 -20.63 41.09 -9.10
C ALA A 325 -19.49 40.30 -9.79
N PRO A 326 -19.10 40.65 -11.03
CA PRO A 326 -18.10 39.91 -11.83
C PRO A 326 -16.66 39.95 -11.26
N GLY A 327 -16.42 40.57 -10.10
CA GLY A 327 -15.11 40.56 -9.47
C GLY A 327 -14.73 39.14 -9.04
N LEU A 328 -13.50 38.71 -9.35
CA LEU A 328 -12.98 37.39 -9.02
C LEU A 328 -12.69 37.32 -7.51
N PRO A 329 -13.51 36.64 -6.67
CA PRO A 329 -13.35 36.66 -5.21
C PRO A 329 -12.35 35.58 -4.78
N VAL A 330 -11.15 35.59 -5.36
CA VAL A 330 -10.17 34.50 -5.22
C VAL A 330 -8.85 35.07 -4.72
N THR A 331 -8.23 34.41 -3.72
CA THR A 331 -6.89 34.81 -3.28
C THR A 331 -5.87 34.52 -4.38
N ARG A 332 -4.81 35.32 -4.45
CA ARG A 332 -3.75 35.15 -5.46
C ARG A 332 -3.19 33.72 -5.47
N THR A 333 -2.87 33.16 -4.29
CA THR A 333 -2.35 31.79 -4.16
C THR A 333 -3.33 30.73 -4.67
N SER A 334 -4.63 30.87 -4.36
CA SER A 334 -5.64 29.94 -4.87
C SER A 334 -5.78 30.04 -6.38
N TYR A 335 -5.68 31.26 -6.94
CA TYR A 335 -5.72 31.48 -8.38
C TYR A 335 -4.53 30.83 -9.10
N GLU A 336 -3.32 31.02 -8.57
CA GLU A 336 -2.06 30.43 -9.09
C GLU A 336 -2.17 28.90 -9.16
N ILE A 337 -2.59 28.26 -8.07
CA ILE A 337 -2.77 26.79 -8.01
C ILE A 337 -3.82 26.33 -9.02
N ARG A 338 -4.99 26.97 -9.06
CA ARG A 338 -6.09 26.59 -9.97
C ARG A 338 -5.70 26.78 -11.43
N MET A 339 -5.01 27.88 -11.77
CA MET A 339 -4.51 28.11 -13.12
C MET A 339 -3.45 27.06 -13.51
N GLY A 340 -2.53 26.74 -12.61
CA GLY A 340 -1.56 25.64 -12.81
C GLY A 340 -2.24 24.29 -13.04
N GLN A 341 -3.27 23.97 -12.25
CA GLN A 341 -4.07 22.75 -12.42
C GLN A 341 -4.74 22.68 -13.79
N LEU A 342 -5.29 23.80 -14.28
CA LEU A 342 -5.93 23.89 -15.59
C LEU A 342 -4.92 23.68 -16.73
N ILE A 343 -3.78 24.37 -16.68
CA ILE A 343 -2.72 24.27 -17.69
C ILE A 343 -2.16 22.84 -17.75
N ASN A 344 -1.83 22.25 -16.60
CA ASN A 344 -1.31 20.89 -16.54
C ASN A 344 -2.34 19.84 -16.96
N ALA A 345 -3.61 19.99 -16.55
CA ALA A 345 -4.68 19.09 -16.93
C ALA A 345 -4.91 19.09 -18.45
N TYR A 346 -4.88 20.28 -19.07
CA TYR A 346 -5.04 20.40 -20.50
C TYR A 346 -3.82 19.86 -21.26
N TRP A 347 -2.61 20.19 -20.82
CA TRP A 347 -1.37 19.66 -21.41
C TRP A 347 -1.33 18.13 -21.39
N THR A 348 -1.67 17.55 -20.23
CA THR A 348 -1.75 16.09 -20.08
C THR A 348 -2.85 15.53 -20.98
N SER A 349 -4.03 16.14 -21.04
CA SER A 349 -5.09 15.70 -21.93
C SER A 349 -4.64 15.70 -23.40
N LEU A 350 -3.98 16.77 -23.86
CA LEU A 350 -3.47 16.90 -25.22
C LEU A 350 -2.44 15.83 -25.59
N THR A 351 -1.53 15.51 -24.67
CA THR A 351 -0.40 14.60 -24.95
C THR A 351 -0.71 13.14 -24.59
N ALA A 352 -1.68 12.89 -23.72
CA ALA A 352 -1.92 11.59 -23.07
C ALA A 352 -3.30 10.97 -23.33
N PHE A 353 -4.18 11.57 -24.13
CA PHE A 353 -5.61 11.19 -24.19
C PHE A 353 -5.87 9.67 -24.38
N GLN A 354 -5.04 8.98 -25.15
CA GLN A 354 -5.14 7.52 -25.32
C GLN A 354 -4.71 6.76 -24.06
N ALA A 355 -3.59 7.14 -23.45
CA ALA A 355 -3.09 6.52 -22.23
C ALA A 355 -4.08 6.69 -21.08
N LEU A 356 -4.65 7.90 -20.94
CA LEU A 356 -5.61 8.22 -19.88
C LEU A 356 -6.84 7.31 -19.87
N SER A 357 -7.33 6.95 -21.06
CA SER A 357 -8.55 6.13 -21.21
C SER A 357 -8.30 4.63 -21.36
N GLN A 358 -7.15 4.20 -21.90
CA GLN A 358 -6.92 2.80 -22.30
C GLN A 358 -5.77 2.08 -21.59
N ALA A 359 -4.86 2.79 -20.90
CA ALA A 359 -3.67 2.17 -20.30
C ALA A 359 -4.02 1.01 -19.37
N LYS A 360 -5.04 1.21 -18.52
CA LYS A 360 -5.46 0.24 -17.51
C LYS A 360 -6.27 -0.93 -18.07
N ALA A 361 -7.08 -0.69 -19.11
CA ALA A 361 -7.91 -1.72 -19.74
C ALA A 361 -7.10 -2.71 -20.58
N THR A 362 -5.97 -2.28 -21.13
CA THR A 362 -5.14 -3.10 -22.03
C THR A 362 -3.93 -3.73 -21.32
N GLY A 363 -3.67 -3.37 -20.06
CA GLY A 363 -2.52 -3.83 -19.28
C GLY A 363 -1.17 -3.45 -19.91
N LYS A 364 -1.18 -2.52 -20.87
CA LYS A 364 -0.03 -2.14 -21.68
C LYS A 364 -0.10 -0.64 -21.94
N THR A 365 0.71 0.14 -21.23
CA THR A 365 1.00 1.52 -21.66
C THR A 365 1.65 1.51 -23.03
N ASP A 366 2.44 0.48 -23.34
CA ASP A 366 3.07 0.30 -24.64
C ASP A 366 2.05 0.14 -25.76
N HIS A 367 0.79 -0.20 -25.49
CA HIS A 367 -0.26 -0.22 -26.51
C HIS A 367 -0.83 1.14 -26.88
N THR A 368 -0.43 2.23 -26.20
CA THR A 368 -0.50 3.55 -26.86
C THR A 368 0.31 3.60 -28.15
N PHE A 369 1.31 2.72 -28.35
CA PHE A 369 1.98 2.53 -29.66
C PHE A 369 1.10 1.83 -30.72
N ASN A 370 0.02 1.13 -30.37
CA ASN A 370 -0.65 0.21 -31.29
C ASN A 370 -1.95 0.71 -31.93
N MET A 371 -2.51 1.84 -31.49
CA MET A 371 -3.62 2.47 -32.24
C MET A 371 -3.16 2.94 -33.63
N THR A 372 -1.85 3.10 -33.80
CA THR A 372 -1.20 3.29 -35.09
C THR A 372 -1.43 2.13 -36.05
N GLN A 373 -1.51 0.86 -35.63
CA GLN A 373 -1.66 -0.25 -36.60
C GLN A 373 -3.00 -0.26 -37.34
N ALA A 374 -4.08 0.30 -36.77
CA ALA A 374 -5.36 0.42 -37.47
C ALA A 374 -5.41 1.63 -38.42
N LEU A 375 -4.64 2.70 -38.13
CA LEU A 375 -4.48 3.86 -39.01
C LEU A 375 -3.44 3.60 -40.12
N LEU A 376 -2.44 2.75 -39.86
CA LEU A 376 -1.31 2.38 -40.73
C LEU A 376 -1.72 1.54 -41.96
N ALA A 377 -2.99 1.18 -42.12
CA ALA A 377 -3.48 0.64 -43.40
C ALA A 377 -3.55 1.71 -44.51
N GLY A 378 -3.38 2.99 -44.17
CA GLY A 378 -3.33 4.09 -45.15
C GLY A 378 -2.41 5.22 -44.71
N ASN A 379 -1.16 5.18 -45.18
CA ASN A 379 -0.16 6.25 -45.18
C ASN A 379 0.52 6.62 -43.85
N THR A 380 1.85 6.60 -43.93
CA THR A 380 2.84 6.86 -42.88
C THR A 380 3.03 8.35 -42.65
N HIS A 381 2.46 8.90 -41.59
CA HIS A 381 3.02 10.06 -40.88
C HIS A 381 2.69 9.94 -39.38
N ASP A 382 3.71 9.46 -38.66
CA ASP A 382 4.02 9.57 -37.23
C ASP A 382 3.06 9.06 -36.14
N LEU A 383 3.63 8.14 -35.35
CA LEU A 383 3.09 7.48 -34.18
C LEU A 383 2.73 8.47 -33.05
N PHE A 384 1.55 8.32 -32.45
CA PHE A 384 1.13 9.05 -31.26
C PHE A 384 1.78 8.48 -30.00
N LEU A 385 2.84 9.12 -29.52
CA LEU A 385 3.51 8.70 -28.29
C LEU A 385 3.47 9.84 -27.29
N GLY A 386 2.60 9.71 -26.29
CA GLY A 386 2.94 10.23 -24.97
C GLY A 386 4.29 9.61 -24.60
N ASN A 387 5.27 10.44 -24.24
CA ASN A 387 6.56 9.91 -23.85
C ASN A 387 6.36 9.07 -22.59
N SER A 388 7.07 7.96 -22.47
CA SER A 388 6.93 7.07 -21.33
C SER A 388 8.30 6.75 -20.77
N SER A 389 8.31 6.43 -19.49
CA SER A 389 9.50 5.95 -18.81
C SER A 389 9.17 4.64 -18.11
N THR A 390 10.16 3.76 -18.06
CA THR A 390 10.05 2.44 -17.44
C THR A 390 11.01 2.36 -16.27
N VAL A 391 10.50 1.91 -15.14
CA VAL A 391 11.26 1.78 -13.89
C VAL A 391 11.02 0.42 -13.24
N THR A 392 12.06 -0.10 -12.60
CA THR A 392 11.95 -1.28 -11.76
C THR A 392 11.49 -0.87 -10.36
N GLY A 393 10.36 -1.44 -9.91
CA GLY A 393 9.84 -1.29 -8.56
C GLY A 393 9.72 -2.63 -7.85
N GLN A 394 9.03 -2.60 -6.72
CA GLN A 394 8.74 -3.76 -5.89
C GLN A 394 7.26 -4.10 -5.93
N GLU A 395 6.99 -5.39 -6.00
CA GLU A 395 5.68 -6.00 -5.78
C GLU A 395 5.75 -6.77 -4.46
N ILE A 396 4.80 -6.51 -3.56
CA ILE A 396 4.76 -7.04 -2.21
C ILE A 396 3.52 -7.94 -2.09
N ALA A 397 3.75 -9.24 -2.00
CA ALA A 397 2.70 -10.22 -1.79
C ALA A 397 2.51 -10.49 -0.30
N HIS A 398 1.28 -10.34 0.18
CA HIS A 398 0.89 -10.66 1.55
C HIS A 398 0.37 -12.08 1.64
N PHE A 399 0.90 -12.89 2.54
CA PHE A 399 0.39 -14.25 2.80
C PHE A 399 0.37 -14.55 4.30
N GLU A 400 -0.60 -15.36 4.70
CA GLU A 400 -0.77 -15.78 6.09
C GLU A 400 0.14 -17.00 6.36
N ILE A 401 1.00 -16.88 7.38
CA ILE A 401 1.90 -17.95 7.82
C ILE A 401 1.55 -18.43 9.23
N PHE A 402 1.86 -19.70 9.50
CA PHE A 402 1.80 -20.25 10.85
C PHE A 402 3.08 -19.87 11.62
N VAL A 403 2.95 -18.98 12.60
CA VAL A 403 4.03 -18.59 13.50
C VAL A 403 4.03 -19.50 14.73
N CYS A 404 5.18 -20.12 15.01
CA CYS A 404 5.34 -21.00 16.17
C CYS A 404 5.86 -20.21 17.39
N HIS A 405 5.09 -20.21 18.48
CA HIS A 405 5.51 -19.57 19.74
C HIS A 405 6.45 -20.49 20.52
N ARG A 406 7.76 -20.19 20.46
CA ARG A 406 8.83 -21.01 21.07
C ARG A 406 8.58 -21.35 22.54
N GLY A 407 8.05 -20.41 23.33
CA GLY A 407 7.78 -20.64 24.75
C GLY A 407 6.72 -21.71 25.00
N TRP A 408 5.65 -21.75 24.19
CA TRP A 408 4.58 -22.74 24.34
C TRP A 408 5.01 -24.11 23.80
N ALA A 409 5.76 -24.13 22.69
CA ALA A 409 6.36 -25.35 22.16
C ALA A 409 7.31 -26.01 23.18
N ILE A 410 8.19 -25.23 23.80
CA ILE A 410 9.10 -25.74 24.86
C ILE A 410 8.30 -26.26 26.06
N THR A 411 7.26 -25.53 26.48
CA THR A 411 6.40 -25.93 27.60
C THR A 411 5.69 -27.26 27.31
N LEU A 412 5.18 -27.43 26.09
CA LEU A 412 4.56 -28.67 25.64
C LEU A 412 5.57 -29.83 25.66
N CYS A 413 6.75 -29.65 25.04
CA CYS A 413 7.80 -30.65 25.04
C CYS A 413 8.23 -31.05 26.46
N ALA A 414 8.42 -30.08 27.36
CA ALA A 414 8.80 -30.32 28.74
C ALA A 414 7.72 -31.11 29.51
N ALA A 415 6.45 -30.70 29.39
CA ALA A 415 5.34 -31.40 30.03
C ALA A 415 5.20 -32.85 29.53
N SER A 416 5.30 -33.07 28.21
CA SER A 416 5.24 -34.39 27.61
C SER A 416 6.38 -35.30 28.08
N LEU A 417 7.62 -34.79 28.10
CA LEU A 417 8.79 -35.56 28.57
C LEU A 417 8.66 -35.95 30.05
N LEU A 418 8.19 -35.04 30.90
CA LEU A 418 7.98 -35.31 32.32
C LEU A 418 6.89 -36.37 32.55
N LEU A 419 5.78 -36.30 31.81
CA LEU A 419 4.71 -37.29 31.90
C LEU A 419 5.17 -38.67 31.38
N ILE A 420 5.92 -38.73 30.28
CA ILE A 420 6.51 -39.98 29.78
C ILE A 420 7.47 -40.57 30.82
N ALA A 421 8.35 -39.76 31.40
CA ALA A 421 9.26 -40.21 32.45
C ALA A 421 8.49 -40.76 33.66
N ALA A 422 7.44 -40.06 34.12
CA ALA A 422 6.59 -40.52 35.22
C ALA A 422 5.93 -41.88 34.92
N CYS A 423 5.43 -42.07 33.70
CA CYS A 423 4.85 -43.33 33.25
C CYS A 423 5.87 -44.48 33.18
N LEU A 424 7.14 -44.20 32.85
CA LEU A 424 8.19 -45.21 32.73
C LEU A 424 8.77 -45.67 34.08
N ILE A 425 8.66 -44.87 35.15
CA ILE A 425 9.19 -45.22 36.47
C ILE A 425 8.56 -46.51 37.02
N GLN A 426 7.23 -46.65 36.95
CA GLN A 426 6.55 -47.84 37.47
C GLN A 426 6.96 -49.14 36.77
N PRO A 427 6.92 -49.27 35.42
CA PRO A 427 7.37 -50.47 34.73
C PRO A 427 8.87 -50.71 34.92
N MET A 428 9.72 -49.68 34.97
CA MET A 428 11.14 -49.85 35.28
C MET A 428 11.36 -50.46 36.67
N ILE A 429 10.70 -49.94 37.70
CA ILE A 429 10.78 -50.50 39.06
C ILE A 429 10.29 -51.95 39.07
N ARG A 430 9.16 -52.22 38.40
CA ARG A 430 8.60 -53.58 38.31
C ARG A 430 9.53 -54.56 37.58
N CYS A 431 10.12 -54.16 36.46
CA CYS A 431 10.95 -55.05 35.65
C CYS A 431 12.32 -55.31 36.27
N PHE A 432 12.93 -54.32 36.94
CA PHE A 432 14.31 -54.42 37.43
C PHE A 432 14.42 -54.71 38.94
N PHE A 433 13.51 -54.19 39.77
CA PHE A 433 13.66 -54.27 41.23
C PHE A 433 12.71 -55.26 41.91
N ASN A 434 11.51 -55.48 41.37
CA ASN A 434 10.55 -56.41 41.98
C ASN A 434 10.91 -57.88 41.69
N LYS A 435 11.15 -58.64 42.76
CA LYS A 435 11.43 -60.09 42.71
C LYS A 435 10.22 -60.95 43.08
N ALA A 436 9.15 -60.34 43.57
CA ALA A 436 7.92 -60.99 44.02
C ALA A 436 6.71 -60.42 43.25
N PRO A 437 5.60 -61.18 43.11
CA PRO A 437 4.39 -60.71 42.45
C PRO A 437 3.78 -59.52 43.18
N ASP A 438 3.16 -58.61 42.42
CA ASP A 438 2.49 -57.43 42.97
C ASP A 438 1.19 -57.87 43.66
N LEU A 439 1.20 -57.91 45.00
CA LEU A 439 0.01 -58.20 45.79
C LEU A 439 -0.76 -56.89 46.01
N LEU A 440 -1.82 -56.68 45.23
CA LEU A 440 -2.81 -55.61 45.44
C LEU A 440 -3.71 -55.90 46.65
N LEU A 441 -3.10 -56.28 47.79
CA LEU A 441 -3.81 -56.66 49.00
C LEU A 441 -3.60 -55.62 50.10
N ASN A 442 -4.68 -55.32 50.83
CA ASN A 442 -4.55 -54.61 52.09
C ASN A 442 -3.96 -55.56 53.14
N VAL A 443 -2.65 -55.45 53.34
CA VAL A 443 -1.86 -56.32 54.23
C VAL A 443 -2.45 -56.34 55.65
N SER A 444 -2.95 -55.21 56.14
CA SER A 444 -3.49 -55.13 57.50
C SER A 444 -4.82 -55.88 57.71
N SER A 445 -5.67 -55.99 56.68
CA SER A 445 -7.02 -56.57 56.83
C SER A 445 -7.15 -57.99 56.31
N LEU A 446 -6.37 -58.35 55.29
CA LEU A 446 -6.48 -59.63 54.58
C LEU A 446 -5.27 -60.54 54.83
N ALA A 447 -4.05 -60.01 54.91
CA ALA A 447 -2.85 -60.82 55.10
C ALA A 447 -2.59 -61.24 56.56
N THR A 448 -3.24 -60.59 57.53
CA THR A 448 -3.09 -60.89 58.97
C THR A 448 -4.30 -61.61 59.57
N ARG A 449 -5.38 -61.83 58.81
CA ARG A 449 -6.51 -62.66 59.28
C ARG A 449 -6.14 -64.11 59.02
N ASP A 450 -6.19 -64.92 60.08
CA ASP A 450 -5.96 -66.37 60.06
C ASP A 450 -4.64 -66.81 59.39
N ASN A 451 -3.60 -65.97 59.48
CA ASN A 451 -2.27 -66.28 58.97
C ASN A 451 -1.40 -66.89 60.10
N PRO A 452 -1.04 -68.19 60.02
CA PRO A 452 -0.27 -68.87 61.06
C PRO A 452 1.16 -68.35 61.21
N HIS A 453 1.67 -67.57 60.25
CA HIS A 453 3.03 -67.03 60.25
C HIS A 453 3.12 -65.59 60.80
N ILE A 454 2.01 -65.06 61.34
CA ILE A 454 1.94 -63.72 61.92
C ILE A 454 1.30 -63.81 63.31
N ALA A 455 2.09 -63.54 64.36
CA ALA A 455 1.57 -63.44 65.71
C ALA A 455 0.85 -62.10 65.91
N VAL A 456 -0.48 -62.11 65.78
CA VAL A 456 -1.33 -60.94 66.01
C VAL A 456 -1.72 -60.88 67.49
N PRO A 457 -1.65 -59.71 68.17
CA PRO A 457 -2.13 -59.57 69.54
C PRO A 457 -3.61 -59.98 69.66
N GLY A 458 -3.97 -60.67 70.74
CA GLY A 458 -5.30 -61.25 70.94
C GLY A 458 -6.43 -60.21 70.98
N GLY A 459 -7.55 -60.51 70.32
CA GLY A 459 -8.73 -59.64 70.21
C GLY A 459 -8.70 -58.73 68.98
N GLY A 460 -9.79 -58.70 68.20
CA GLY A 460 -9.88 -57.80 67.03
C GLY A 460 -10.55 -58.33 65.76
N THR A 461 -11.23 -59.46 65.81
CA THR A 461 -11.91 -60.07 64.64
C THR A 461 -12.99 -59.15 64.03
N ALA A 462 -13.66 -58.34 64.85
CA ALA A 462 -14.71 -57.40 64.46
C ALA A 462 -14.25 -55.97 64.14
N MET A 463 -12.94 -55.65 64.23
CA MET A 463 -12.46 -54.28 63.97
C MET A 463 -12.47 -53.93 62.48
N ASN A 464 -12.78 -52.67 62.19
CA ASN A 464 -12.72 -52.11 60.85
C ASN A 464 -11.27 -52.00 60.35
N GLY A 465 -11.09 -52.01 59.02
CA GLY A 465 -9.77 -52.07 58.40
C GLY A 465 -8.83 -50.92 58.80
N SER A 466 -9.35 -49.71 58.99
CA SER A 466 -8.57 -48.52 59.39
C SER A 466 -8.09 -48.59 60.85
N GLU A 467 -8.91 -49.10 61.76
CA GLU A 467 -8.57 -49.28 63.18
C GLU A 467 -7.54 -50.39 63.35
N ARG A 468 -7.70 -51.49 62.62
CA ARG A 468 -6.74 -52.60 62.60
C ARG A 468 -5.40 -52.19 61.97
N ALA A 469 -5.41 -51.37 60.92
CA ALA A 469 -4.19 -50.81 60.34
C ALA A 469 -3.43 -49.92 61.33
N LYS A 470 -4.15 -49.14 62.17
CA LYS A 470 -3.54 -48.35 63.26
C LYS A 470 -2.96 -49.26 64.35
N LEU A 471 -3.68 -50.30 64.75
CA LEU A 471 -3.20 -51.26 65.76
C LEU A 471 -1.92 -51.98 65.31
N LEU A 472 -1.86 -52.36 64.03
CA LEU A 472 -0.74 -53.08 63.44
C LEU A 472 0.32 -52.17 62.80
N GLN A 473 0.22 -50.83 62.99
CA GLN A 473 1.06 -49.84 62.31
C GLN A 473 2.57 -50.07 62.52
N LYS A 474 2.97 -50.64 63.66
CA LYS A 474 4.36 -50.91 64.02
C LYS A 474 4.84 -52.32 63.67
N MET A 475 3.96 -53.21 63.23
CA MET A 475 4.31 -54.59 62.92
C MET A 475 5.04 -54.66 61.57
N LYS A 476 6.27 -55.18 61.58
CA LYS A 476 7.05 -55.41 60.36
C LYS A 476 6.74 -56.80 59.84
N VAL A 477 6.20 -56.87 58.63
CA VAL A 477 5.94 -58.12 57.91
C VAL A 477 6.71 -58.16 56.60
N ARG A 478 7.11 -59.35 56.17
CA ARG A 478 7.75 -59.57 54.87
C ARG A 478 7.07 -60.72 54.14
N LEU A 479 6.96 -60.60 52.82
CA LEU A 479 6.65 -61.73 51.95
C LEU A 479 7.95 -62.50 51.71
N GLY A 480 7.97 -63.77 52.05
CA GLY A 480 9.13 -64.62 51.83
C GLY A 480 8.74 -66.07 51.64
N ASP A 481 9.75 -66.87 51.34
CA ASP A 481 9.59 -68.30 51.14
C ASP A 481 9.68 -69.01 52.49
N VAL A 482 8.58 -69.67 52.89
CA VAL A 482 8.49 -70.42 54.14
C VAL A 482 9.15 -71.80 54.00
N GLU A 483 9.32 -72.29 52.78
CA GLU A 483 9.91 -73.60 52.46
C GLU A 483 11.12 -73.44 51.52
N PRO A 484 12.22 -72.80 51.97
CA PRO A 484 13.35 -72.49 51.09
C PRO A 484 14.08 -73.73 50.55
N GLY A 485 13.94 -74.90 51.18
CA GLY A 485 14.62 -76.14 50.84
C GLY A 485 13.91 -77.08 49.85
N ASN A 486 12.64 -76.83 49.51
CA ASN A 486 11.87 -77.68 48.59
C ASN A 486 12.01 -77.24 47.12
N ASP A 487 11.86 -78.13 46.15
CA ASP A 487 11.95 -77.75 44.71
C ASP A 487 10.87 -76.73 44.29
N VAL A 488 9.69 -76.81 44.93
CA VAL A 488 8.61 -75.81 44.84
C VAL A 488 8.50 -75.12 46.20
N GLY A 489 8.70 -73.79 46.24
CA GLY A 489 8.60 -73.02 47.48
C GLY A 489 7.15 -72.65 47.83
N HIS A 490 6.92 -72.12 49.04
CA HIS A 490 5.60 -71.62 49.44
C HIS A 490 5.73 -70.16 49.92
N LEU A 491 5.00 -69.26 49.28
CA LEU A 491 5.05 -67.83 49.59
C LEU A 491 4.02 -67.49 50.67
N ALA A 492 4.50 -67.03 51.82
CA ALA A 492 3.63 -66.47 52.85
C ALA A 492 4.14 -65.13 53.35
N ILE A 493 3.21 -64.34 53.90
CA ILE A 493 3.54 -63.10 54.61
C ILE A 493 3.78 -63.49 56.06
N ALA A 494 4.95 -63.16 56.60
CA ALA A 494 5.30 -63.48 57.98
C ALA A 494 5.88 -62.28 58.73
N SER A 495 5.83 -62.33 60.06
CA SER A 495 6.48 -61.33 60.92
C SER A 495 8.00 -61.35 60.75
N VAL A 496 8.63 -60.18 60.73
CA VAL A 496 10.09 -60.02 60.67
C VAL A 496 10.73 -60.15 62.05
N ASP A 497 9.98 -59.81 63.11
CA ASP A 497 10.47 -59.85 64.48
C ASP A 497 10.27 -61.26 65.05
N GLY A 498 11.38 -62.00 65.19
CA GLY A 498 11.43 -63.35 65.76
C GLY A 498 11.21 -63.35 67.26
N ARG A 499 10.00 -63.02 67.72
CA ARG A 499 9.58 -63.25 69.10
C ARG A 499 8.74 -64.53 69.15
N GLU A 500 9.35 -65.53 69.79
CA GLU A 500 8.80 -66.81 70.25
C GLU A 500 7.29 -66.97 70.05
N SER A 501 6.92 -67.56 68.91
CA SER A 501 5.65 -68.27 68.82
C SER A 501 5.86 -69.60 69.55
N GLY A 502 5.10 -69.84 70.62
CA GLY A 502 5.18 -71.04 71.47
C GLY A 502 4.74 -72.31 70.74
N ALA A 503 5.56 -72.77 69.80
CA ALA A 503 5.62 -74.11 69.22
C ALA A 503 6.91 -74.18 68.39
N GLY A 504 7.87 -75.03 68.79
CA GLY A 504 9.25 -75.04 68.31
C GLY A 504 9.46 -75.19 66.80
N SER A 505 9.52 -74.06 66.08
CA SER A 505 10.11 -73.97 64.75
C SER A 505 10.66 -72.56 64.53
N GLU A 506 12.00 -72.44 64.47
CA GLU A 506 12.67 -71.25 63.94
C GLU A 506 12.27 -71.08 62.46
N THR A 507 11.28 -70.24 62.18
CA THR A 507 10.90 -69.91 60.80
C THR A 507 11.90 -68.94 60.20
N SER A 508 13.04 -69.46 59.74
CA SER A 508 13.98 -68.70 58.93
C SER A 508 13.38 -68.45 57.53
N LEU A 509 12.62 -67.36 57.38
CA LEU A 509 12.04 -67.01 56.06
C LEU A 509 13.15 -66.76 55.02
N GLY A 510 13.08 -67.52 53.93
CA GLY A 510 13.94 -67.40 52.77
C GLY A 510 13.59 -66.18 51.90
N ARG A 511 14.59 -65.64 51.20
CA ARG A 511 14.40 -64.53 50.26
C ARG A 511 13.78 -65.04 48.95
N VAL A 512 12.69 -64.40 48.51
CA VAL A 512 12.04 -64.72 47.22
C VAL A 512 13.03 -64.58 46.06
N ARG A 513 13.18 -65.64 45.28
CA ARG A 513 14.02 -65.72 44.07
C ARG A 513 13.14 -65.62 42.82
N ARG A 514 13.56 -64.77 41.87
CA ARG A 514 12.91 -64.58 40.57
C ARG A 514 13.13 -65.82 39.70
N GLY A 515 12.06 -66.41 39.16
CA GLY A 515 12.13 -67.59 38.28
C GLY A 515 11.99 -68.96 38.98
N ARG A 516 11.83 -69.01 40.32
CA ARG A 516 11.50 -70.24 41.06
C ARG A 516 9.97 -70.45 41.07
N LEU A 517 9.53 -71.70 41.00
CA LEU A 517 8.12 -72.08 41.13
C LEU A 517 7.71 -72.00 42.61
N TYR A 518 6.59 -71.33 42.88
CA TYR A 518 5.96 -71.26 44.19
C TYR A 518 4.52 -71.74 44.10
N ARG A 519 4.04 -72.46 45.11
CA ARG A 519 2.67 -72.98 45.20
C ARG A 519 1.84 -72.19 46.18
#